data_AF-A0A0M8TK25-F1
#
_entry.id   AF-A0A0M8TK25-F1
#
_cell.length_a   1.000
_cell.length_b   1.000
_cell.length_c   1.000
_cell.angle_alpha   90.00
_cell.angle_beta   90.00
_cell.angle_gamma   90.00
#
_symmetry.space_group_name_H-M   'P 1'
#
loop_
_entity.id
_entity.type
_entity.pdbx_description
1 polymer ?
#
loop_
_entity_poly.entity_id
_entity_poly.type
_entity_poly.pdbx_seq_one_letter_code
_entity_poly.pdbx_strand_id
1 'polypeptide(L)'
;MRLDYSAQSLWSVDRMIEEIRRDGAPYAAVETVLRGLGAYAGEVVVRQTGAEWWASGGDHWIRTPDGRLWDPVDEARRCFAGDGSLRLLCRDATAAVRGS
;
A
#
# COMPACT_ATOMS: atom_id res chain seq x y z
N MET A 1 20.70 5.25 -4.93
CA MET A 1 19.59 5.99 -4.31
C MET A 1 18.86 5.02 -3.39
N ARG A 2 18.79 5.28 -2.07
CA ARG A 2 18.10 4.40 -1.11
C ARG A 2 16.68 4.92 -0.96
N LEU A 3 15.67 4.08 -1.21
CA LEU A 3 14.29 4.46 -0.94
C LEU A 3 14.12 4.61 0.57
N ASP A 4 13.53 5.72 0.98
CA ASP A 4 13.19 5.99 2.37
C ASP A 4 11.88 5.24 2.66
N TYR A 5 11.98 3.99 3.09
CA TYR A 5 10.83 3.13 3.40
C TYR A 5 10.16 3.54 4.74
N SER A 6 9.90 4.83 4.92
CA SER A 6 9.23 5.38 6.10
C SER A 6 7.72 5.46 5.89
N ALA A 7 6.96 5.45 6.99
CA ALA A 7 5.52 5.72 6.92
C ALA A 7 5.21 7.13 6.35
N GLN A 8 6.14 8.08 6.47
CA GLN A 8 5.98 9.43 5.94
C GLN A 8 6.02 9.47 4.41
N SER A 9 6.82 8.61 3.76
CA SER A 9 6.90 8.56 2.29
C SER A 9 5.55 8.24 1.64
N LEU A 10 4.67 7.52 2.34
CA LEU A 10 3.33 7.16 1.86
C LEU A 10 2.42 8.38 1.64
N TRP A 11 2.69 9.51 2.30
CA TRP A 11 1.99 10.75 2.00
C TRP A 11 2.28 11.25 0.58
N SER A 12 3.53 11.17 0.16
CA SER A 12 3.94 11.52 -1.21
C SER A 12 3.36 10.54 -2.23
N VAL A 13 3.25 9.26 -1.87
CA VAL A 13 2.65 8.24 -2.75
C VAL A 13 1.14 8.45 -2.91
N ASP A 14 0.39 8.68 -1.82
CA ASP A 14 -1.04 8.99 -1.89
C ASP A 14 -1.28 10.22 -2.79
N ARG A 15 -0.44 11.26 -2.64
CA ARG A 15 -0.50 12.44 -3.51
C ARG A 15 -0.22 12.15 -4.98
N MET A 16 0.77 11.32 -5.28
CA MET A 16 1.07 10.93 -6.65
C MET A 16 -0.10 10.18 -7.30
N ILE A 17 -0.74 9.26 -6.57
CA ILE A 17 -1.92 8.54 -7.06
C ILE A 17 -3.08 9.51 -7.32
N GLU A 18 -3.31 10.45 -6.42
CA GLU A 18 -4.32 11.49 -6.57
C GLU A 18 -4.07 12.40 -7.79
N GLU A 19 -2.81 12.76 -8.06
CA GLU A 19 -2.42 13.55 -9.23
C GLU A 19 -2.69 12.76 -10.53
N ILE A 20 -2.28 11.49 -10.60
CA ILE A 20 -2.57 10.60 -11.74
C ILE A 20 -4.08 10.46 -11.97
N ARG A 21 -4.88 10.34 -10.90
CA ARG A 21 -6.34 10.28 -10.97
C ARG A 21 -6.93 11.53 -11.60
N ARG A 22 -6.47 12.71 -11.16
CA ARG A 22 -6.95 14.01 -11.66
C ARG A 22 -6.62 14.25 -13.12
N ASP A 23 -5.51 13.70 -13.59
CA ASP A 23 -5.13 13.75 -15.00
C ASP A 23 -6.05 12.90 -15.91
N GLY A 24 -6.98 12.14 -15.32
CA GLY A 24 -8.00 11.39 -16.06
C GLY A 24 -7.45 10.17 -16.79
N ALA A 25 -6.29 9.66 -16.37
CA ALA A 25 -5.67 8.49 -16.99
C ALA A 25 -6.61 7.27 -16.90
N PRO A 26 -6.81 6.51 -17.99
CA PRO A 26 -7.59 5.28 -17.93
C PRO A 26 -6.86 4.24 -17.06
N TYR A 27 -7.61 3.48 -16.25
CA TYR A 27 -7.06 2.50 -15.32
C TYR A 27 -6.03 1.55 -15.97
N ALA A 28 -6.32 1.04 -17.17
CA ALA A 28 -5.44 0.12 -17.88
C ALA A 28 -4.05 0.71 -18.16
N ALA A 29 -3.93 2.04 -18.32
CA ALA A 29 -2.64 2.70 -18.53
C ALA A 29 -1.82 2.84 -17.24
N VAL A 30 -2.47 2.79 -16.07
CA VAL A 30 -1.84 3.01 -14.76
C VAL A 30 -1.73 1.75 -13.91
N GLU A 31 -2.35 0.64 -14.32
CA GLU A 31 -2.41 -0.60 -13.53
C GLU A 31 -1.04 -1.07 -13.04
N THR A 32 -0.04 -1.10 -13.92
CA THR A 32 1.32 -1.54 -13.56
C THR A 32 1.99 -0.57 -12.57
N VAL A 33 1.76 0.73 -12.72
CA VAL A 33 2.27 1.75 -11.79
C VAL A 33 1.60 1.60 -10.43
N LEU A 34 0.28 1.48 -10.37
CA LEU A 34 -0.46 1.27 -9.13
C LEU A 34 -0.04 -0.01 -8.41
N ARG A 35 0.20 -1.10 -9.15
CA ARG A 35 0.78 -2.33 -8.59
C ARG A 35 2.15 -2.09 -7.95
N GLY A 36 3.02 -1.32 -8.61
CA GLY A 36 4.33 -0.95 -8.06
C GLY A 36 4.24 -0.07 -6.82
N LEU A 37 3.34 0.92 -6.81
CA LEU A 37 3.10 1.79 -5.65
C LEU A 37 2.50 1.02 -4.46
N GLY A 38 1.57 0.11 -4.72
CA GLY A 38 1.04 -0.81 -3.71
C GLY A 38 2.11 -1.74 -3.16
N ALA A 39 2.96 -2.34 -4.00
CA ALA A 39 4.08 -3.16 -3.54
C ALA A 39 5.05 -2.35 -2.66
N TYR A 40 5.36 -1.11 -3.04
CA TYR A 40 6.17 -0.20 -2.22
C TYR A 40 5.51 0.09 -0.86
N ALA A 41 4.20 0.30 -0.81
CA ALA A 41 3.50 0.48 0.45
C ALA A 41 3.53 -0.78 1.33
N GLY A 42 3.34 -1.97 0.73
CA GLY A 42 3.49 -3.24 1.45
C GLY A 42 4.88 -3.40 2.06
N GLU A 43 5.92 -3.02 1.31
CA GLU A 43 7.31 -2.98 1.77
C GLU A 43 7.54 -2.03 2.95
N VAL A 44 6.83 -0.90 3.01
CA VAL A 44 6.84 -0.02 4.19
C VAL A 44 6.17 -0.71 5.37
N VAL A 45 4.99 -1.31 5.19
CA VAL A 45 4.27 -1.99 6.28
C VAL A 45 5.07 -3.16 6.85
N VAL A 46 5.65 -4.01 6.01
CA VAL A 46 6.55 -5.11 6.41
C VAL A 46 7.64 -4.60 7.36
N ARG A 47 8.30 -3.49 7.01
CA ARG A 47 9.37 -2.91 7.85
C ARG A 47 8.84 -2.26 9.14
N GLN A 48 7.66 -1.64 9.11
CA GLN A 48 7.08 -0.98 10.29
C GLN A 48 6.49 -1.97 11.31
N THR A 49 6.08 -3.15 10.86
CA THR A 49 5.26 -4.08 11.66
C THR A 49 5.91 -5.44 11.89
N GLY A 50 6.97 -5.78 11.14
CA GLY A 50 7.47 -7.16 11.09
C GLY A 50 6.54 -8.13 10.35
N ALA A 51 5.61 -7.61 9.54
CA ALA A 51 4.74 -8.43 8.70
C ALA A 51 5.54 -9.22 7.65
N GLU A 52 4.92 -10.27 7.11
CA GLU A 52 5.48 -11.08 6.04
C GLU A 52 4.62 -10.99 4.78
N TRP A 53 5.25 -11.06 3.62
CA TRP A 53 4.53 -11.21 2.35
C TRP A 53 3.94 -12.61 2.26
N TRP A 54 2.67 -12.68 1.88
CA TRP A 54 1.96 -13.91 1.60
C TRP A 54 1.38 -13.86 0.19
N ALA A 55 1.91 -14.72 -0.68
CA ALA A 55 1.44 -14.85 -2.05
C ALA A 55 0.70 -16.17 -2.22
N SER A 56 -0.56 -16.10 -2.65
CA SER A 56 -1.36 -17.27 -3.04
C SER A 56 -2.18 -16.90 -4.27
N GLY A 57 -2.15 -17.74 -5.30
CA GLY A 57 -2.99 -17.56 -6.50
C GLY A 57 -2.73 -16.31 -7.33
N GLY A 58 -1.61 -15.59 -7.13
CA GLY A 58 -1.28 -14.35 -7.83
C GLY A 58 -1.63 -13.08 -7.05
N ASP A 59 -2.33 -13.21 -5.93
CA ASP A 59 -2.62 -12.11 -5.01
C ASP A 59 -1.45 -11.93 -4.03
N HIS A 60 -1.14 -10.68 -3.71
CA HIS A 60 0.00 -10.30 -2.88
C HIS A 60 -0.51 -9.61 -1.61
N TRP A 61 -0.67 -10.41 -0.56
CA TRP A 61 -1.10 -9.94 0.75
C TRP A 61 0.11 -9.73 1.65
N ILE A 62 -0.03 -8.89 2.65
CA ILE A 62 0.87 -8.84 3.81
C ILE A 62 0.14 -9.39 5.02
N ARG A 63 0.82 -10.24 5.78
CA ARG A 63 0.31 -10.80 7.03
C ARG A 63 1.06 -10.19 8.20
N THR A 64 0.37 -9.38 9.00
CA THR A 64 0.94 -8.80 10.23
C THR A 64 1.05 -9.86 11.34
N PRO A 65 1.93 -9.67 12.34
CA PRO A 65 2.13 -10.64 13.43
C PRO A 65 0.87 -11.03 14.22
N ASP A 66 -0.12 -10.14 14.30
CA ASP A 66 -1.44 -10.41 14.89
C ASP A 66 -2.34 -11.32 14.00
N GLY A 67 -1.84 -11.70 12.83
CA GLY A 67 -2.46 -12.66 11.91
C GLY A 67 -3.37 -12.04 10.86
N ARG A 68 -3.64 -10.72 10.90
CA ARG A 68 -4.46 -10.02 9.90
C ARG A 68 -3.78 -9.95 8.54
N LEU A 69 -4.60 -9.92 7.50
CA LEU A 69 -4.16 -9.78 6.11
C LEU A 69 -4.53 -8.41 5.57
N TRP A 70 -3.62 -7.82 4.81
CA TRP A 70 -3.80 -6.54 4.15
C TRP A 70 -3.37 -6.67 2.69
N ASP A 71 -4.11 -6.05 1.77
CA ASP A 71 -3.76 -6.02 0.35
C ASP A 71 -3.35 -4.59 -0.04
N PRO A 72 -2.05 -4.29 -0.07
CA PRO A 72 -1.58 -2.96 -0.41
C PRO A 72 -1.69 -2.66 -1.91
N VAL A 73 -1.82 -3.68 -2.77
CA VAL A 73 -2.04 -3.50 -4.21
C VAL A 73 -3.49 -3.11 -4.47
N ASP A 74 -4.45 -3.77 -3.81
CA ASP A 74 -5.85 -3.35 -3.84
C ASP A 74 -6.04 -1.95 -3.24
N GLU A 75 -5.38 -1.65 -2.12
CA GLU A 75 -5.49 -0.31 -1.52
C GLU A 75 -4.97 0.80 -2.46
N ALA A 76 -3.91 0.55 -3.24
CA ALA A 76 -3.47 1.50 -4.26
C ALA A 76 -4.53 1.70 -5.36
N ARG A 77 -5.24 0.64 -5.75
CA ARG A 77 -6.37 0.71 -6.70
C ARG A 77 -7.53 1.51 -6.12
N ARG A 78 -7.86 1.30 -4.84
CA ARG A 78 -8.89 2.05 -4.11
C ARG A 78 -8.52 3.51 -3.96
N CYS A 79 -7.25 3.82 -3.67
CA CYS A 79 -6.75 5.19 -3.64
C CYS A 79 -6.94 5.88 -5.00
N PHE A 80 -6.62 5.20 -6.10
CA PHE A 80 -6.86 5.71 -7.46
C PHE A 80 -8.36 5.88 -7.78
N ALA A 81 -9.23 5.02 -7.22
CA ALA A 81 -10.68 5.19 -7.33
C ALA A 81 -11.22 6.33 -6.45
N GLY A 82 -10.46 6.79 -5.45
CA GLY A 82 -10.86 7.83 -4.50
C GLY A 82 -11.30 7.35 -3.12
N ASP A 83 -11.25 6.05 -2.86
CA ASP A 83 -11.83 5.38 -1.69
C ASP A 83 -10.78 4.62 -0.85
N GLY A 84 -9.51 5.06 -0.93
CA GLY A 84 -8.38 4.42 -0.23
C GLY A 84 -7.23 5.39 0.09
N SER A 85 -6.34 4.95 0.96
CA SER A 85 -5.09 5.64 1.33
C SER A 85 -4.07 4.65 1.86
N LEU A 86 -2.92 4.60 1.20
CA LEU A 86 -1.80 3.73 1.59
C LEU A 86 -1.26 4.13 2.96
N ARG A 87 -1.28 5.42 3.28
CA ARG A 87 -0.90 5.92 4.61
C ARG A 87 -1.86 5.42 5.69
N LEU A 88 -3.17 5.41 5.43
CA LEU A 88 -4.16 4.89 6.39
C LEU A 88 -4.02 3.38 6.57
N LEU A 89 -3.84 2.62 5.48
CA LEU A 89 -3.53 1.20 5.56
C LEU A 89 -2.30 0.94 6.43
N CYS A 90 -1.20 1.67 6.22
CA CYS A 90 0.01 1.50 7.03
C CYS A 90 -0.20 1.85 8.50
N ARG A 91 -0.94 2.93 8.78
CA ARG A 91 -1.29 3.32 10.15
C ARG A 91 -2.10 2.23 10.83
N ASP A 92 -3.11 1.70 10.15
CA ASP A 92 -4.06 0.74 10.72
C ASP A 92 -3.39 -0.63 10.92
N ALA A 93 -2.54 -1.07 9.99
CA ALA A 93 -1.69 -2.26 10.16
C ALA A 93 -0.74 -2.12 11.35
N THR A 94 -0.12 -0.95 11.53
CA THR A 94 0.77 -0.68 12.68
C THR A 94 0.00 -0.66 13.99
N ALA A 95 -1.21 -0.09 14.00
CA ALA A 95 -2.06 -0.04 15.17
C ALA A 95 -2.56 -1.44 15.58
N ALA A 96 -2.90 -2.30 14.61
CA ALA A 96 -3.34 -3.67 14.86
C ALA A 96 -2.28 -4.48 15.63
N VAL A 97 -1.01 -4.38 15.22
CA VAL A 97 0.10 -5.07 15.91
C VAL A 97 0.33 -4.55 17.32
N ARG A 98 0.11 -3.25 17.57
CA ARG A 98 0.30 -2.66 18.91
C ARG A 98 -0.82 -2.96 19.89
N GLY A 99 -2.02 -3.27 19.39
CA GLY A 99 -3.20 -3.56 20.20
C GLY A 99 -3.40 -5.04 20.52
N SER A 100 -2.47 -5.91 20.09
CA SER A 100 -2.52 -7.36 20.22
C SER A 100 -1.73 -7.88 21.41
#